data_AF-A0A975VCJ6-F1
#
_entry.id   AF-A0A975VCJ6-F1
#
_cell.length_a   1.000
_cell.length_b   1.000
_cell.length_c   1.000
_cell.angle_alpha   90.00
_cell.angle_beta   90.00
_cell.angle_gamma   90.00
#
_symmetry.space_group_name_H-M   'P 1'
#
loop_
_entity.id
_entity.type
_entity.pdbx_description
1 polymer ?
#
loop_
_entity_poly.entity_id
_entity_poly.type
_entity_poly.pdbx_seq_one_letter_code
_entity_poly.pdbx_strand_id
1 'polypeptide(L)'
;TGGLPVECVKDTAAACVAELVAGRGRSIRSFVYIFVDTFIGGGLVLDSHLIGGVTGNAGAVGSMPMGLPRQFGAPPEQLLNIASLWNLEARYAKAGLHRDAWADARALSAPWLPVTQAWLGAACPAIALAINSAACMLDLEGVIIDGSFDRELLAALLRQVEVALDSYSWEGVARPQVLAGTIGSDARAIGGALLPLHANFAPDRDLFLKSAG
;
A
#
# COMPACT_ATOMS: atom_id res chain seq x y z
N THR A 1 -2.26 -14.82 36.46
CA THR A 1 -1.39 -14.14 35.47
C THR A 1 -2.08 -14.22 34.12
N GLY A 2 -3.04 -13.31 33.87
CA GLY A 2 -3.78 -13.29 32.61
C GLY A 2 -2.90 -12.67 31.52
N GLY A 3 -2.29 -13.50 30.68
CA GLY A 3 -1.61 -13.00 29.48
C GLY A 3 -2.65 -12.41 28.54
N LEU A 4 -2.54 -11.12 28.24
CA LEU A 4 -3.32 -10.52 27.16
C LEU A 4 -2.93 -11.23 25.85
N PRO A 5 -3.89 -11.55 24.96
CA PRO A 5 -3.58 -12.13 23.66
C PRO A 5 -2.65 -11.17 22.89
N VAL A 6 -1.53 -11.71 22.39
CA VAL A 6 -0.57 -10.97 21.56
C VAL A 6 -0.76 -11.43 20.12
N GLU A 7 -1.20 -10.52 19.26
CA GLU A 7 -1.32 -10.76 17.83
C GLU A 7 -0.13 -10.13 17.10
N CYS A 8 0.65 -10.95 16.40
CA CYS A 8 1.73 -10.48 15.55
C CYS A 8 1.19 -10.30 14.12
N VAL A 9 0.97 -9.06 13.72
CA VAL A 9 0.56 -8.70 12.35
C VAL A 9 1.61 -7.79 11.74
N LYS A 10 1.79 -7.88 10.42
CA LYS A 10 2.70 -6.99 9.70
C LYS A 10 2.27 -5.54 9.86
N ASP A 11 3.25 -4.67 10.02
CA ASP A 11 3.10 -3.22 10.03
C ASP A 11 2.14 -2.66 8.97
N THR A 12 2.24 -3.14 7.72
CA THR A 12 1.37 -2.68 6.63
C THR A 12 -0.06 -3.19 6.71
N ALA A 13 -0.26 -4.38 7.29
CA ALA A 13 -1.58 -4.91 7.57
C ALA A 13 -2.23 -4.19 8.76
N ALA A 14 -1.44 -3.81 9.78
CA ALA A 14 -1.90 -2.91 10.84
C ALA A 14 -2.34 -1.56 10.25
N ALA A 15 -1.50 -0.91 9.43
CA ALA A 15 -1.86 0.33 8.76
C ALA A 15 -3.10 0.21 7.86
N CYS A 16 -3.28 -0.94 7.20
CA CYS A 16 -4.49 -1.25 6.45
C CYS A 16 -5.74 -1.26 7.36
N VAL A 17 -5.64 -1.86 8.56
CA VAL A 17 -6.74 -1.88 9.54
C VAL A 17 -7.08 -0.46 10.03
N ALA A 18 -6.09 0.42 10.17
CA ALA A 18 -6.36 1.82 10.51
C ALA A 18 -7.26 2.49 9.46
N GLU A 19 -6.95 2.31 8.17
CA GLU A 19 -7.80 2.81 7.08
C GLU A 19 -9.16 2.10 7.01
N LEU A 20 -9.19 0.79 7.26
CA LEU A 20 -10.42 0.01 7.27
C LEU A 20 -11.42 0.53 8.31
N VAL A 21 -10.95 0.77 9.53
CA VAL A 21 -11.81 1.08 10.70
C VAL A 21 -12.02 2.58 10.88
N ALA A 22 -10.96 3.38 10.72
CA ALA A 22 -10.96 4.81 11.04
C ALA A 22 -10.88 5.72 9.81
N GLY A 23 -10.55 5.18 8.64
CA GLY A 23 -10.39 5.93 7.40
C GLY A 23 -11.45 5.62 6.34
N ARG A 24 -10.99 5.41 5.10
CA ARG A 24 -11.82 5.25 3.89
C ARG A 24 -12.53 3.90 3.80
N GLY A 25 -12.17 2.90 4.62
CA GLY A 25 -12.82 1.59 4.61
C GLY A 25 -14.30 1.60 5.03
N ARG A 26 -14.80 2.73 5.54
CA ARG A 26 -16.23 2.95 5.78
C ARG A 26 -17.04 3.18 4.50
N SER A 27 -16.39 3.66 3.45
CA SER A 27 -17.00 3.96 2.15
C SER A 27 -16.68 2.95 1.07
N ILE A 28 -15.63 2.15 1.25
CA ILE A 28 -15.13 1.18 0.27
C ILE A 28 -14.86 -0.13 0.98
N ARG A 29 -15.45 -1.20 0.47
CA ARG A 29 -15.47 -2.50 1.14
C ARG A 29 -14.43 -3.46 0.58
N SER A 30 -14.09 -3.32 -0.69
CA SER A 30 -13.11 -4.19 -1.34
C SER A 30 -12.00 -3.35 -1.97
N PHE A 31 -10.84 -3.34 -1.34
CA PHE A 31 -9.70 -2.52 -1.76
C PHE A 31 -8.35 -3.16 -1.44
N VAL A 32 -7.34 -2.73 -2.21
CA VAL A 32 -5.94 -2.92 -1.83
C VAL A 32 -5.43 -1.65 -1.18
N TYR A 33 -4.81 -1.79 -0.01
CA TYR A 33 -4.09 -0.73 0.67
C TYR A 33 -2.62 -0.81 0.29
N ILE A 34 -2.04 0.31 -0.16
CA ILE A 34 -0.62 0.47 -0.44
C ILE A 34 -0.06 1.50 0.54
N PHE A 35 0.90 1.08 1.35
CA PHE A 35 1.55 1.95 2.33
C PHE A 35 3.02 2.10 1.97
N VAL A 36 3.44 3.34 1.72
CA VAL A 36 4.83 3.67 1.39
C VAL A 36 5.55 4.22 2.62
N ASP A 37 6.44 3.42 3.18
CA ASP A 37 7.31 3.80 4.30
C ASP A 37 8.77 3.50 3.91
N THR A 38 9.64 3.30 4.92
CA THR A 38 10.98 2.70 4.74
C THR A 38 10.95 1.60 3.68
N PHE A 39 9.95 0.70 3.75
CA PHE A 39 9.58 -0.19 2.67
C PHE A 39 8.11 -0.01 2.28
N ILE A 40 7.83 -0.01 0.97
CA ILE A 40 6.46 -0.11 0.47
C ILE A 40 5.91 -1.52 0.73
N GLY A 41 4.68 -1.58 1.21
CA GLY A 41 3.92 -2.81 1.36
C GLY A 41 2.44 -2.54 1.27
N GLY A 42 1.64 -3.46 1.78
CA GLY A 42 0.20 -3.33 1.66
C GLY A 42 -0.61 -4.30 2.50
N GLY A 43 -1.91 -4.27 2.25
CA GLY A 43 -2.92 -5.16 2.80
C GLY A 43 -4.07 -5.31 1.81
N LEU A 44 -4.78 -6.43 1.90
CA LEU A 44 -5.96 -6.69 1.09
C LEU A 44 -7.19 -6.68 1.99
N VAL A 45 -8.21 -5.93 1.58
CA VAL A 45 -9.54 -5.97 2.19
C VAL A 45 -10.54 -6.41 1.13
N LEU A 46 -11.36 -7.41 1.43
CA LEU A 46 -12.49 -7.82 0.61
C LEU A 46 -13.73 -7.89 1.50
N ASP A 47 -14.85 -7.33 1.03
CA ASP A 47 -16.11 -7.28 1.78
C ASP A 47 -15.95 -6.77 3.21
N SER A 48 -15.13 -5.72 3.39
CA SER A 48 -14.77 -5.11 4.68
C SER A 48 -14.00 -6.01 5.65
N HIS A 49 -13.38 -7.09 5.16
CA HIS A 49 -12.53 -7.98 5.96
C HIS A 49 -11.08 -7.90 5.50
N LEU A 50 -10.16 -7.72 6.45
CA LEU A 50 -8.73 -7.88 6.18
C LEU A 50 -8.43 -9.34 5.82
N ILE A 51 -7.90 -9.55 4.63
CA ILE A 51 -7.55 -10.87 4.12
C ILE A 51 -6.08 -11.14 4.46
N GLY A 52 -5.82 -12.14 5.31
CA GLY A 52 -4.47 -12.60 5.63
C GLY A 52 -3.91 -13.59 4.62
N GLY A 53 -4.76 -14.38 3.96
CA GLY A 53 -4.34 -15.51 3.13
C GLY A 53 -3.73 -16.65 3.96
N VAL A 54 -3.37 -17.76 3.30
CA VAL A 54 -2.96 -19.02 3.96
C VAL A 54 -1.76 -18.85 4.90
N THR A 55 -0.81 -17.99 4.53
CA THR A 55 0.44 -17.76 5.29
C THR A 55 0.56 -16.34 5.83
N GLY A 56 -0.54 -15.57 5.87
CA GLY A 56 -0.49 -14.16 6.30
C GLY A 56 0.12 -13.20 5.26
N ASN A 57 0.20 -13.62 4.00
CA ASN A 57 0.88 -12.88 2.91
C ASN A 57 -0.05 -12.28 1.86
N ALA A 58 -1.37 -12.38 2.00
CA ALA A 58 -2.27 -11.67 1.10
C ALA A 58 -2.03 -10.15 1.16
N GLY A 59 -2.04 -9.49 0.00
CA GLY A 59 -1.72 -8.06 -0.10
C GLY A 59 -0.24 -7.71 0.04
N ALA A 60 0.69 -8.67 -0.07
CA ALA A 60 2.14 -8.42 -0.07
C ALA A 60 2.65 -7.74 -1.35
N VAL A 61 2.08 -6.57 -1.69
CA VAL A 61 2.32 -5.83 -2.93
C VAL A 61 3.80 -5.47 -3.14
N GLY A 62 4.53 -5.20 -2.07
CA GLY A 62 5.97 -4.91 -2.12
C GLY A 62 6.79 -6.03 -2.75
N SER A 63 6.36 -7.29 -2.60
CA SER A 63 7.05 -8.46 -3.17
C SER A 63 6.66 -8.76 -4.62
N MET A 64 5.74 -7.99 -5.22
CA MET A 64 5.38 -8.19 -6.62
C MET A 64 6.58 -7.97 -7.54
N PRO A 65 6.83 -8.86 -8.52
CA PRO A 65 7.89 -8.69 -9.51
C PRO A 65 7.51 -7.62 -10.53
N MET A 66 8.39 -6.66 -10.78
CA MET A 66 8.17 -5.54 -11.71
C MET A 66 8.65 -5.87 -13.13
N GLY A 67 8.39 -7.09 -13.59
CA GLY A 67 8.71 -7.54 -14.94
C GLY A 67 8.91 -9.05 -15.04
N LEU A 68 9.22 -9.49 -16.26
CA LEU A 68 9.56 -10.89 -16.53
C LEU A 68 11.03 -11.18 -16.19
N PRO A 69 11.36 -12.40 -15.73
CA PRO A 69 12.75 -12.83 -15.62
C PRO A 69 13.44 -12.73 -16.99
N ARG A 70 14.56 -12.01 -17.05
CA ARG A 70 15.34 -11.86 -18.31
C ARG A 70 16.32 -13.01 -18.54
N GLN A 71 16.72 -13.70 -17.47
CA GLN A 71 17.65 -14.82 -17.49
C GLN A 71 17.33 -15.79 -16.36
N PHE A 72 17.67 -17.06 -16.54
CA PHE A 72 17.44 -18.09 -15.53
C PHE A 72 18.25 -17.78 -14.26
N GLY A 73 17.62 -17.88 -13.09
CA GLY A 73 18.26 -17.62 -11.80
C GLY A 73 18.42 -16.14 -11.42
N ALA A 74 18.00 -15.19 -12.25
CA ALA A 74 17.96 -13.77 -11.88
C ALA A 74 16.51 -13.29 -11.77
N PRO A 75 15.95 -13.20 -10.55
CA PRO A 75 14.59 -12.71 -10.38
C PRO A 75 14.49 -11.26 -10.83
N PRO A 76 13.35 -10.84 -11.40
CA PRO A 76 13.07 -9.44 -11.66
C PRO A 76 13.05 -8.64 -10.35
N GLU A 77 13.30 -7.33 -10.45
CA GLU A 77 13.25 -6.44 -9.31
C GLU A 77 11.84 -6.41 -8.69
N GLN A 78 11.75 -6.35 -7.37
CA GLN A 78 10.49 -6.26 -6.64
C GLN A 78 10.07 -4.80 -6.43
N LEU A 79 8.76 -4.55 -6.33
CA LEU A 79 8.20 -3.22 -6.06
C LEU A 79 8.87 -2.54 -4.85
N LEU A 80 9.18 -3.32 -3.80
CA LEU A 80 9.83 -2.83 -2.59
C LEU A 80 11.22 -2.20 -2.84
N ASN A 81 11.95 -2.59 -3.88
CA ASN A 81 13.25 -2.00 -4.18
C ASN A 81 13.13 -0.69 -4.98
N ILE A 82 11.97 -0.46 -5.61
CA ILE A 82 11.73 0.65 -6.53
C ILE A 82 10.98 1.80 -5.84
N ALA A 83 9.87 1.50 -5.19
CA ALA A 83 8.90 2.48 -4.71
C ALA A 83 8.94 2.73 -3.19
N SER A 84 9.96 2.24 -2.49
CA SER A 84 10.16 2.50 -1.06
C SER A 84 10.83 3.84 -0.78
N LEU A 85 10.59 4.43 0.40
CA LEU A 85 11.31 5.62 0.85
C LEU A 85 12.81 5.35 1.00
N TRP A 86 13.21 4.14 1.37
CA TRP A 86 14.62 3.74 1.38
C TRP A 86 15.33 4.06 0.04
N ASN A 87 14.65 3.82 -1.08
CA ASN A 87 15.19 4.11 -2.41
C ASN A 87 15.30 5.63 -2.66
N LEU A 88 14.29 6.41 -2.25
CA LEU A 88 14.30 7.87 -2.34
C LEU A 88 15.42 8.47 -1.49
N GLU A 89 15.58 8.00 -0.26
CA GLU A 89 16.65 8.41 0.64
C GLU A 89 18.04 8.10 0.07
N ALA A 90 18.22 6.92 -0.52
CA ALA A 90 19.48 6.56 -1.18
C ALA A 90 19.78 7.50 -2.36
N ARG A 91 18.75 7.90 -3.12
CA ARG A 91 18.88 8.89 -4.20
C ARG A 91 19.24 10.27 -3.66
N TYR A 92 18.63 10.73 -2.57
CA TYR A 92 19.02 11.98 -1.90
C TYR A 92 20.47 11.93 -1.40
N ALA A 93 20.87 10.85 -0.72
CA ALA A 93 22.23 10.69 -0.23
C ALA A 93 23.26 10.72 -1.37
N LYS A 94 22.98 10.05 -2.49
CA LYS A 94 23.83 10.08 -3.69
C LYS A 94 23.97 11.48 -4.30
N ALA A 95 22.95 12.31 -4.17
CA ALA A 95 22.97 13.71 -4.60
C ALA A 95 23.59 14.67 -3.56
N GLY A 96 24.09 14.16 -2.42
CA GLY A 96 24.63 14.98 -1.34
C GLY A 96 23.56 15.76 -0.56
N LEU A 97 22.31 15.31 -0.61
CA LEU A 97 21.16 15.96 0.03
C LEU A 97 20.76 15.26 1.34
N HIS A 98 20.10 16.00 2.24
CA HIS A 98 19.54 15.41 3.44
C HIS A 98 18.44 14.39 3.10
N ARG A 99 18.48 13.24 3.77
CA ARG A 99 17.65 12.06 3.49
C ARG A 99 16.21 12.21 3.96
N ASP A 100 15.98 13.00 5.00
CA ASP A 100 14.70 13.18 5.68
C ASP A 100 13.73 14.13 4.96
N ALA A 101 14.14 14.70 3.82
CA ALA A 101 13.34 15.67 3.08
C ALA A 101 12.00 15.13 2.57
N TRP A 102 11.83 13.80 2.47
CA TRP A 102 10.54 13.18 2.12
C TRP A 102 9.45 13.46 3.16
N ALA A 103 9.83 13.82 4.39
CA ALA A 103 8.90 14.06 5.50
C ALA A 103 8.33 15.48 5.52
N ASP A 104 8.78 16.38 4.63
CA ASP A 104 8.32 17.77 4.60
C ASP A 104 8.35 18.38 3.18
N ALA A 105 8.04 19.67 3.09
CA ALA A 105 7.96 20.42 1.83
C ALA A 105 9.27 20.47 1.02
N ARG A 106 10.43 20.13 1.62
CA ARG A 106 11.72 20.05 0.91
C ARG A 106 11.64 19.05 -0.23
N ALA A 107 10.93 17.92 -0.08
CA ALA A 107 10.82 16.90 -1.12
C ALA A 107 10.44 17.46 -2.50
N LEU A 108 9.58 18.50 -2.53
CA LEU A 108 9.07 19.10 -3.76
C LEU A 108 9.68 20.48 -4.05
N SER A 109 10.78 20.82 -3.38
CA SER A 109 11.50 22.08 -3.54
C SER A 109 12.93 21.84 -4.01
N ALA A 110 13.54 22.82 -4.67
CA ALA A 110 14.96 22.74 -4.99
C ALA A 110 15.80 22.72 -3.70
N PRO A 111 16.92 21.97 -3.65
CA PRO A 111 17.48 21.11 -4.70
C PRO A 111 16.92 19.66 -4.78
N TRP A 112 15.98 19.25 -3.92
CA TRP A 112 15.46 17.86 -3.89
C TRP A 112 14.52 17.52 -5.04
N LEU A 113 13.76 18.50 -5.55
CA LEU A 113 12.71 18.30 -6.55
C LEU A 113 13.13 17.40 -7.74
N PRO A 114 14.29 17.60 -8.42
CA PRO A 114 14.68 16.73 -9.53
C PRO A 114 14.91 15.27 -9.12
N VAL A 115 15.44 15.05 -7.92
CA VAL A 115 15.69 13.71 -7.37
C VAL A 115 14.36 13.03 -7.01
N THR A 116 13.45 13.78 -6.39
CA THR A 116 12.09 13.31 -6.08
C THR A 116 11.31 12.98 -7.34
N GLN A 117 11.38 13.81 -8.38
CA GLN A 117 10.72 13.54 -9.66
C GLN A 117 11.30 12.31 -10.35
N ALA A 118 12.62 12.12 -10.33
CA ALA A 118 13.23 10.89 -10.84
C ALA A 118 12.75 9.65 -10.09
N TRP A 119 12.51 9.77 -8.77
CA TRP A 119 11.93 8.67 -8.00
C TRP A 119 10.46 8.42 -8.31
N LEU A 120 9.64 9.45 -8.38
CA LEU A 120 8.24 9.33 -8.78
C LEU A 120 8.11 8.71 -10.18
N GLY A 121 8.98 9.09 -11.12
CA GLY A 121 9.00 8.53 -12.47
C GLY A 121 9.33 7.03 -12.55
N ALA A 122 9.99 6.47 -11.53
CA ALA A 122 10.21 5.02 -11.41
C ALA A 122 9.13 4.33 -10.56
N ALA A 123 8.75 4.95 -9.44
CA ALA A 123 7.82 4.39 -8.47
C ALA A 123 6.39 4.33 -9.00
N CYS A 124 5.90 5.37 -9.67
CA CYS A 124 4.49 5.45 -10.08
C CYS A 124 4.12 4.40 -11.16
N PRO A 125 4.93 4.17 -12.21
CA PRO A 125 4.66 3.09 -13.15
C PRO A 125 4.69 1.69 -12.50
N ALA A 126 5.59 1.47 -11.55
CA ALA A 126 5.68 0.22 -10.80
C ALA A 126 4.45 -0.01 -9.90
N ILE A 127 3.99 1.03 -9.22
CA ILE A 127 2.74 1.00 -8.45
C ILE A 127 1.54 0.76 -9.38
N ALA A 128 1.48 1.43 -10.54
CA ALA A 128 0.40 1.23 -11.51
C ALA A 128 0.34 -0.21 -12.04
N LEU A 129 1.49 -0.86 -12.28
CA LEU A 129 1.54 -2.28 -12.62
C LEU A 129 0.95 -3.17 -11.52
N ALA A 130 1.30 -2.89 -10.26
CA ALA A 130 0.76 -3.62 -9.12
C ALA A 130 -0.75 -3.43 -8.98
N ILE A 131 -1.26 -2.21 -9.18
CA ILE A 131 -2.70 -1.89 -9.16
C ILE A 131 -3.44 -2.63 -10.26
N ASN A 132 -2.96 -2.54 -11.51
CA ASN A 132 -3.58 -3.23 -12.64
C ASN A 132 -3.62 -4.75 -12.40
N SER A 133 -2.51 -5.33 -11.95
CA SER A 133 -2.42 -6.76 -11.64
C SER A 133 -3.39 -7.18 -10.55
N ALA A 134 -3.55 -6.38 -9.50
CA ALA A 134 -4.51 -6.63 -8.43
C ALA A 134 -5.95 -6.52 -8.94
N ALA A 135 -6.27 -5.52 -9.75
CA ALA A 135 -7.61 -5.35 -10.33
C ALA A 135 -8.00 -6.53 -11.22
N CYS A 136 -7.09 -7.02 -12.06
CA CYS A 136 -7.31 -8.20 -12.92
C CYS A 136 -7.63 -9.48 -12.12
N MET A 137 -7.14 -9.59 -10.89
CA MET A 137 -7.28 -10.79 -10.07
C MET A 137 -8.45 -10.71 -9.08
N LEU A 138 -8.79 -9.51 -8.61
CA LEU A 138 -9.59 -9.33 -7.40
C LEU A 138 -10.88 -8.53 -7.61
N ASP A 139 -11.03 -7.82 -8.74
CA ASP A 139 -12.19 -6.96 -9.02
C ASP A 139 -12.49 -5.97 -7.87
N LEU A 140 -11.61 -4.99 -7.71
CA LEU A 140 -11.59 -4.09 -6.54
C LEU A 140 -12.45 -2.84 -6.78
N GLU A 141 -13.16 -2.39 -5.73
CA GLU A 141 -13.84 -1.09 -5.72
C GLU A 141 -12.82 0.07 -5.74
N GLY A 142 -11.67 -0.10 -5.09
CA GLY A 142 -10.64 0.94 -5.02
C GLY A 142 -9.25 0.47 -4.61
N VAL A 143 -8.30 1.39 -4.69
CA VAL A 143 -6.96 1.29 -4.12
C VAL A 143 -6.72 2.52 -3.28
N ILE A 144 -6.32 2.31 -2.03
CA ILE A 144 -5.95 3.39 -1.11
C ILE A 144 -4.44 3.43 -1.01
N ILE A 145 -3.84 4.58 -1.32
CA ILE A 145 -2.39 4.81 -1.21
C ILE A 145 -2.15 5.82 -0.08
N ASP A 146 -1.29 5.45 0.85
CA ASP A 146 -0.84 6.31 1.95
C ASP A 146 0.65 6.09 2.22
N GLY A 147 1.22 6.85 3.15
CA GLY A 147 2.61 6.68 3.53
C GLY A 147 3.06 7.55 4.68
N SER A 148 4.32 7.40 5.07
CA SER A 148 4.94 8.19 6.15
C SER A 148 5.32 9.61 5.73
N PHE A 149 5.30 9.91 4.43
CA PHE A 149 5.76 11.17 3.86
C PHE A 149 4.73 12.31 3.92
N ASP A 150 5.20 13.52 3.63
CA ASP A 150 4.37 14.72 3.59
C ASP A 150 3.18 14.60 2.61
N ARG A 151 2.08 15.28 2.95
CA ARG A 151 0.83 15.22 2.18
C ARG A 151 0.96 15.77 0.77
N GLU A 152 1.84 16.74 0.53
CA GLU A 152 2.09 17.23 -0.83
C GLU A 152 2.83 16.19 -1.67
N LEU A 153 3.76 15.44 -1.07
CA LEU A 153 4.42 14.31 -1.74
C LEU A 153 3.43 13.17 -2.03
N LEU A 154 2.51 12.87 -1.11
CA LEU A 154 1.40 11.95 -1.37
C LEU A 154 0.55 12.39 -2.56
N ALA A 155 0.16 13.66 -2.59
CA ALA A 155 -0.63 14.21 -3.68
C ALA A 155 0.12 14.14 -5.02
N ALA A 156 1.44 14.38 -5.02
CA ALA A 156 2.27 14.24 -6.21
C ALA A 156 2.37 12.78 -6.70
N LEU A 157 2.53 11.82 -5.78
CA LEU A 157 2.54 10.40 -6.06
C LEU A 157 1.20 9.96 -6.69
N LEU A 158 0.07 10.29 -6.06
CA LEU A 158 -1.26 9.95 -6.55
C LEU A 158 -1.51 10.46 -7.97
N ARG A 159 -1.19 11.75 -8.23
CA ARG A 159 -1.33 12.32 -9.58
C ARG A 159 -0.52 11.56 -10.63
N GLN A 160 0.71 11.17 -10.31
CA GLN A 160 1.56 10.45 -11.27
C GLN A 160 1.17 8.97 -11.41
N VAL A 161 0.65 8.34 -10.35
CA VAL A 161 0.06 6.99 -10.43
C VAL A 161 -1.15 7.00 -11.35
N GLU A 162 -2.05 7.98 -11.23
CA GLU A 162 -3.21 8.10 -12.13
C GLU A 162 -2.78 8.24 -13.60
N VAL A 163 -1.79 9.09 -13.87
CA VAL A 163 -1.22 9.22 -15.23
C VAL A 163 -0.61 7.91 -15.72
N ALA A 164 0.08 7.15 -14.85
CA ALA A 164 0.65 5.86 -15.23
C ALA A 164 -0.44 4.80 -15.50
N LEU A 165 -1.57 4.84 -14.78
CA LEU A 165 -2.71 3.95 -15.00
C LEU A 165 -3.44 4.22 -16.31
N ASP A 166 -3.36 5.45 -16.85
CA ASP A 166 -3.89 5.79 -18.18
C ASP A 166 -3.15 5.08 -19.32
N SER A 167 -1.98 4.49 -19.04
CA SER A 167 -1.20 3.71 -20.03
C SER A 167 -1.67 2.25 -20.16
N TYR A 168 -2.61 1.79 -19.33
CA TYR A 168 -3.15 0.43 -19.38
C TYR A 168 -4.48 0.37 -20.14
N SER A 169 -4.72 -0.76 -20.82
CA SER A 169 -6.06 -1.08 -21.33
C SER A 169 -6.91 -1.69 -20.22
N TRP A 170 -8.08 -1.12 -19.99
CA TRP A 170 -9.08 -1.59 -19.02
C TRP A 170 -10.21 -2.38 -19.69
N GLU A 171 -9.99 -2.86 -20.91
CA GLU A 171 -10.96 -3.74 -21.58
C GLU A 171 -11.07 -5.07 -20.83
N GLY A 172 -12.28 -5.42 -20.39
CA GLY A 172 -12.55 -6.66 -19.65
C GLY A 172 -12.23 -6.62 -18.15
N VAL A 173 -11.77 -5.49 -17.61
CA VAL A 173 -11.51 -5.30 -16.17
C VAL A 173 -11.90 -3.88 -15.73
N ALA A 174 -12.60 -3.73 -14.61
CA ALA A 174 -12.93 -2.41 -14.08
C ALA A 174 -11.68 -1.73 -13.49
N ARG A 175 -11.45 -0.45 -13.85
CA ARG A 175 -10.41 0.36 -13.21
C ARG A 175 -10.85 0.72 -11.79
N PRO A 176 -10.09 0.34 -10.74
CA PRO A 176 -10.39 0.76 -9.38
C PRO A 176 -10.15 2.26 -9.20
N GLN A 177 -10.90 2.90 -8.31
CA GLN A 177 -10.63 4.28 -7.92
C GLN A 177 -9.32 4.36 -7.12
N VAL A 178 -8.44 5.31 -7.43
CA VAL A 178 -7.24 5.56 -6.61
C VAL A 178 -7.53 6.67 -5.61
N LEU A 179 -7.29 6.40 -4.33
CA LEU A 179 -7.62 7.31 -3.24
C LEU A 179 -6.43 7.56 -2.34
N ALA A 180 -6.36 8.78 -1.82
CA ALA A 180 -5.46 9.12 -0.73
C ALA A 180 -5.95 8.46 0.57
N GLY A 181 -5.02 7.81 1.27
CA GLY A 181 -5.19 7.50 2.68
C GLY A 181 -5.35 8.77 3.52
N THR A 182 -6.02 8.62 4.64
CA THR A 182 -6.42 9.65 5.58
C THR A 182 -5.63 9.60 6.88
N ILE A 183 -5.08 8.43 7.25
CA ILE A 183 -4.39 8.27 8.53
C ILE A 183 -2.93 8.77 8.47
N GLY A 184 -2.17 8.48 7.41
CA GLY A 184 -0.78 8.93 7.24
C GLY A 184 0.24 8.17 8.07
N SER A 185 1.26 8.87 8.55
CA SER A 185 2.40 8.30 9.28
C SER A 185 2.01 7.48 10.52
N ASP A 186 0.89 7.83 11.15
CA ASP A 186 0.42 7.15 12.37
C ASP A 186 -0.37 5.87 12.07
N ALA A 187 -0.59 5.52 10.80
CA ALA A 187 -1.44 4.39 10.41
C ALA A 187 -0.98 3.07 11.05
N ARG A 188 0.33 2.83 11.14
CA ARG A 188 0.87 1.62 11.77
C ARG A 188 0.53 1.56 13.27
N ALA A 189 0.71 2.67 13.98
CA ALA A 189 0.48 2.74 15.42
C ALA A 189 -1.01 2.63 15.76
N ILE A 190 -1.86 3.39 15.05
CA ILE A 190 -3.32 3.35 15.20
C ILE A 190 -3.85 1.97 14.84
N GLY A 191 -3.35 1.41 13.73
CA GLY A 191 -3.70 0.09 13.25
C GLY A 191 -3.41 -1.01 14.26
N GLY A 192 -2.22 -1.00 14.85
CA GLY A 192 -1.84 -1.95 15.90
C GLY A 192 -2.73 -1.87 17.14
N ALA A 193 -3.20 -0.68 17.50
CA ALA A 193 -4.13 -0.48 18.61
C ALA A 193 -5.56 -0.95 18.28
N LEU A 194 -5.99 -0.82 17.01
CA LEU A 194 -7.32 -1.23 16.55
C LEU A 194 -7.41 -2.71 16.19
N LEU A 195 -6.27 -3.37 15.95
CA LEU A 195 -6.22 -4.77 15.52
C LEU A 195 -6.98 -5.73 16.48
N PRO A 196 -6.80 -5.66 17.82
CA PRO A 196 -7.54 -6.53 18.73
C PRO A 196 -9.04 -6.25 18.75
N LEU A 197 -9.45 -5.00 18.51
CA LEU A 197 -10.87 -4.65 18.41
C LEU A 197 -11.46 -5.21 17.12
N HIS A 198 -10.76 -5.08 16.00
CA HIS A 198 -11.19 -5.65 14.73
C HIS A 198 -11.26 -7.18 14.80
N ALA A 199 -10.24 -7.85 15.35
CA ALA A 199 -10.22 -9.32 15.46
C ALA A 199 -11.37 -9.88 16.32
N ASN A 200 -11.79 -9.16 17.37
CA ASN A 200 -12.81 -9.65 18.31
C ASN A 200 -14.23 -9.16 18.00
N PHE A 201 -14.40 -8.08 17.23
CA PHE A 201 -15.69 -7.44 16.99
C PHE A 201 -16.02 -7.19 15.51
N ALA A 202 -15.16 -7.60 14.57
CA ALA A 202 -15.56 -7.64 13.17
C ALA A 202 -16.70 -8.67 13.01
N PRO A 203 -17.73 -8.37 12.19
CA PRO A 203 -18.87 -9.27 12.02
C PRO A 203 -18.42 -10.58 11.36
N ASP A 204 -18.23 -11.61 12.17
CA ASP A 204 -17.85 -12.94 11.71
C ASP A 204 -19.02 -13.61 10.96
N ARG A 205 -18.85 -13.86 9.66
CA ARG A 205 -19.86 -14.56 8.84
C ARG A 205 -19.72 -16.08 8.86
N ASP A 206 -18.63 -16.64 9.40
CA ASP A 206 -18.52 -18.10 9.52
C ASP A 206 -19.51 -18.68 10.55
N LEU A 207 -20.11 -17.82 11.38
CA LEU A 207 -21.22 -18.17 12.28
C LEU A 207 -22.58 -18.31 11.58
N PHE A 208 -22.75 -17.83 10.34
CA PHE A 208 -24.04 -17.87 9.62
C PHE A 208 -24.20 -19.04 8.64
N LEU A 209 -23.21 -19.92 8.49
CA LEU A 209 -23.30 -21.13 7.64
C LEU A 209 -23.55 -22.42 8.43
N LYS A 210 -24.26 -22.35 9.56
CA LYS A 210 -24.76 -23.54 10.25
C LYS A 210 -26.25 -23.45 10.60
N SER A 211 -27.11 -23.41 9.58
CA SER A 211 -28.45 -24.03 9.62
C SER A 211 -29.12 -24.00 8.24
N ALA A 212 -28.96 -25.07 7.46
CA ALA A 212 -29.99 -25.69 6.60
C ALA A 212 -29.33 -26.79 5.75
N GLY A 213 -29.57 -28.05 6.11
CA GLY A 213 -29.09 -29.24 5.41
C GLY A 213 -28.67 -30.34 6.37
#